data_AF-U5S4M6-F1
#
_entry.id   AF-U5S4M6-F1
#
_cell.length_a   1.000
_cell.length_b   1.000
_cell.length_c   1.000
_cell.angle_alpha   90.00
_cell.angle_beta   90.00
_cell.angle_gamma   90.00
#
_symmetry.space_group_name_H-M   'P 1'
#
loop_
_entity.id
_entity.type
_entity.pdbx_description
1 polymer ?
#
loop_
_entity_poly.entity_id
_entity_poly.type
_entity_poly.pdbx_seq_one_letter_code
_entity_poly.pdbx_strand_id
1 'polypeptide(L)'
;LPLTEGKETIYSVKGTKAFYNNLPLCRQYSNETSHGCRICWGECTFTVNRGALVHQIIKGTIANIPLFNTYFYKLGDAFGYGTDPEKAEAWWDLSLPTLGQDSTIVAADAGYGK
;
A
#
# COMPACT_ATOMS: atom_id res chain seq x y z
N LEU A 1 -26.55 -3.65 0.83
CA LEU A 1 -26.12 -4.95 1.39
C LEU A 1 -27.34 -5.63 1.96
N PRO A 2 -27.51 -6.95 1.80
CA PRO A 2 -28.64 -7.67 2.39
C PRO A 2 -28.62 -7.51 3.92
N LEU A 3 -29.79 -7.42 4.56
CA LEU A 3 -29.90 -7.40 6.02
C LEU A 3 -29.41 -8.75 6.58
N THR A 4 -28.68 -8.73 7.68
CA THR A 4 -28.30 -9.96 8.41
C THR A 4 -29.27 -10.11 9.58
N GLU A 5 -30.06 -11.18 9.60
CA GLU A 5 -31.05 -11.43 10.66
C GLU A 5 -32.04 -10.26 10.87
N GLY A 6 -32.43 -9.59 9.78
CA GLY A 6 -33.37 -8.45 9.82
C GLY A 6 -32.78 -7.14 10.36
N LYS A 7 -31.47 -7.07 10.63
CA LYS A 7 -30.76 -5.86 11.08
C LYS A 7 -29.82 -5.34 10.00
N GLU A 8 -29.53 -4.04 10.05
CA GLU A 8 -28.48 -3.42 9.23
C GLU A 8 -27.17 -4.16 9.51
N THR A 9 -26.52 -4.66 8.45
CA THR A 9 -25.25 -5.34 8.61
C THR A 9 -24.13 -4.34 8.83
N ILE A 10 -23.54 -4.40 10.01
CA ILE A 10 -22.47 -3.51 10.44
C ILE A 10 -21.15 -4.26 10.31
N TYR A 11 -20.28 -3.78 9.42
CA TYR A 11 -18.95 -4.36 9.20
C TYR A 11 -17.82 -3.55 9.85
N SER A 12 -18.18 -2.49 10.58
CA SER A 12 -17.24 -1.59 11.23
C SER A 12 -17.65 -1.30 12.67
N VAL A 13 -16.68 -1.10 13.56
CA VAL A 13 -16.96 -0.76 14.96
C VAL A 13 -17.51 0.66 15.02
N LYS A 14 -18.81 0.79 15.29
CA LYS A 14 -19.46 2.10 15.48
C LYS A 14 -18.86 2.80 16.72
N GLY A 15 -18.69 4.12 16.66
CA GLY A 15 -18.21 4.95 17.78
C GLY A 15 -16.71 5.25 17.78
N THR A 16 -15.93 4.69 16.86
CA THR A 16 -14.51 5.04 16.69
C THR A 16 -14.34 6.08 15.58
N LYS A 17 -13.47 7.07 15.76
CA LYS A 17 -13.08 7.98 14.68
C LYS A 17 -12.07 7.28 13.77
N ALA A 18 -12.55 6.73 12.66
CA ALA A 18 -11.75 6.00 11.68
C ALA A 18 -12.27 6.23 10.26
N PHE A 19 -11.44 5.93 9.26
CA PHE A 19 -11.89 5.83 7.88
C PHE A 19 -12.60 4.50 7.68
N TYR A 20 -13.92 4.56 7.55
CA TYR A 20 -14.75 3.38 7.33
C TYR A 20 -14.65 2.94 5.87
N ASN A 21 -14.33 1.66 5.66
CA ASN A 21 -14.25 1.03 4.36
C ASN A 21 -15.37 -0.02 4.15
N ASN A 22 -15.72 -0.27 2.90
CA ASN A 22 -16.67 -1.32 2.54
C ASN A 22 -15.96 -2.68 2.50
N LEU A 23 -15.77 -3.29 3.68
CA LEU A 23 -15.13 -4.60 3.83
C LEU A 23 -15.83 -5.74 3.06
N PRO A 24 -17.16 -5.81 2.98
CA PRO A 24 -17.84 -6.82 2.15
C PRO A 24 -17.44 -6.76 0.69
N LEU A 25 -17.44 -5.57 0.10
CA LEU A 25 -17.04 -5.36 -1.29
C LEU A 25 -15.55 -5.70 -1.49
N CYS A 26 -14.69 -5.29 -0.55
CA CYS A 26 -13.28 -5.64 -0.56
C CYS A 26 -13.07 -7.16 -0.50
N ARG A 27 -13.82 -7.87 0.35
CA ARG A 27 -13.72 -9.32 0.49
C ARG A 27 -14.26 -10.05 -0.73
N GLN A 28 -15.36 -9.58 -1.30
CA GLN A 28 -15.91 -10.11 -2.54
C GLN A 28 -14.88 -10.01 -3.67
N TYR A 29 -14.35 -8.81 -3.91
CA TYR A 29 -13.33 -8.59 -4.94
C TYR A 29 -12.10 -9.47 -4.70
N SER A 30 -11.61 -9.55 -3.46
CA SER A 30 -10.47 -10.40 -3.12
C SER A 30 -10.73 -11.90 -3.31
N ASN A 31 -11.98 -12.36 -3.27
CA ASN A 31 -12.32 -13.75 -3.57
C ASN A 31 -12.40 -13.99 -5.09
N GLU A 32 -12.79 -12.97 -5.86
CA GLU A 32 -12.91 -13.03 -7.32
C GLU A 32 -11.56 -12.96 -8.04
N THR A 33 -10.58 -12.18 -7.55
CA THR A 33 -9.34 -11.86 -8.28
C THR A 33 -8.12 -12.65 -7.86
N SER A 34 -8.29 -13.82 -7.24
CA SER A 34 -7.26 -14.59 -6.50
C SER A 34 -7.10 -14.13 -5.05
N HIS A 35 -7.09 -15.10 -4.14
CA HIS A 35 -7.07 -14.88 -2.69
C HIS A 35 -5.92 -13.94 -2.27
N GLY A 36 -6.26 -12.71 -1.85
CA GLY A 36 -5.30 -11.77 -1.27
C GLY A 36 -5.05 -10.49 -2.07
N CYS A 37 -6.09 -9.88 -2.66
CA CYS A 37 -6.03 -8.67 -3.50
C CYS A 37 -4.94 -7.66 -3.09
N ARG A 38 -5.00 -7.10 -1.87
CA ARG A 38 -3.98 -6.21 -1.28
C ARG A 38 -3.51 -5.03 -2.17
N ILE A 39 -4.22 -4.68 -3.24
CA ILE A 39 -3.86 -3.57 -4.15
C ILE A 39 -3.72 -2.26 -3.39
N CYS A 40 -4.57 -1.99 -2.41
CA CYS A 40 -4.47 -0.79 -1.58
C CYS A 40 -3.14 -0.68 -0.80
N TRP A 41 -2.50 -1.80 -0.49
CA TRP A 41 -1.15 -1.81 0.09
C TRP A 41 -0.07 -1.62 -0.97
N GLY A 42 -0.25 -2.12 -2.19
CA GLY A 42 0.69 -1.93 -3.30
C GLY A 42 0.73 -0.50 -3.83
N GLU A 43 -0.44 0.16 -3.92
CA GLU A 43 -0.60 1.54 -4.41
C GLU A 43 -0.31 2.60 -3.35
N CYS A 44 -0.16 2.21 -2.08
CA CYS A 44 0.06 3.18 -1.02
C CYS A 44 1.44 3.81 -1.16
N THR A 45 1.50 5.14 -1.32
CA THR A 45 2.78 5.87 -1.44
C THR A 45 3.67 5.77 -0.20
N PHE A 46 3.13 5.26 0.91
CA PHE A 46 3.83 5.06 2.18
C PHE A 46 4.36 3.64 2.39
N THR A 47 3.96 2.65 1.58
CA THR A 47 4.36 1.23 1.74
C THR A 47 5.62 0.88 0.95
N VAL A 48 6.35 1.88 0.45
CA VAL A 48 7.63 1.69 -0.23
C VAL A 48 8.78 1.45 0.74
N ASN A 49 9.88 0.90 0.22
CA ASN A 49 11.11 0.60 0.96
C ASN A 49 11.60 1.82 1.76
N ARG A 50 12.20 1.60 2.95
CA ARG A 50 12.74 2.62 3.85
C ARG A 50 13.70 3.60 3.17
N GLY A 51 14.47 3.16 2.17
CA GLY A 51 15.38 3.99 1.39
C GLY A 51 14.71 4.89 0.34
N ALA A 52 13.40 4.75 0.11
CA ALA A 52 12.71 5.50 -0.93
C ALA A 52 12.70 7.01 -0.65
N LEU A 53 12.95 7.79 -1.71
CA LEU A 53 13.02 9.26 -1.67
C LEU A 53 11.76 9.89 -1.06
N VAL A 54 10.59 9.27 -1.30
CA VAL A 54 9.32 9.70 -0.73
C VAL A 54 9.32 9.74 0.79
N HIS A 55 10.02 8.84 1.49
CA HIS A 55 10.09 8.88 2.95
C HIS A 55 10.89 10.08 3.46
N GLN A 56 11.91 10.52 2.73
CA GLN A 56 12.67 11.72 3.11
C GLN A 56 11.86 13.00 2.84
N ILE A 57 11.24 13.09 1.67
CA ILE A 57 10.42 14.24 1.29
C ILE A 57 9.19 14.33 2.19
N ILE A 58 8.43 13.24 2.35
CA ILE A 58 7.18 13.26 3.11
C ILE A 58 7.44 13.52 4.60
N LYS A 59 8.42 12.86 5.23
CA LYS A 59 8.70 13.09 6.67
C LYS A 59 9.13 14.54 6.95
N GLY A 60 9.89 15.17 6.05
CA GLY A 60 10.28 16.57 6.17
C GLY A 60 9.14 17.55 5.87
N THR A 61 8.28 17.22 4.90
CA THR A 61 7.31 18.19 4.34
C THR A 61 5.92 18.10 4.99
N ILE A 62 5.40 16.89 5.29
CA ILE A 62 4.10 16.74 5.98
C ILE A 62 4.11 17.38 7.36
N ALA A 63 5.24 17.30 8.07
CA ALA A 63 5.37 17.86 9.41
C ALA A 63 5.24 19.40 9.42
N ASN A 64 5.56 20.07 8.29
CA ASN A 64 5.71 21.51 8.22
C ASN A 64 4.70 22.20 7.29
N ILE A 65 4.16 21.51 6.29
CA ILE A 65 3.35 22.12 5.22
C ILE A 65 2.12 21.25 4.89
N PRO A 66 1.00 21.39 5.63
CA PRO A 66 -0.21 20.59 5.40
C PRO A 66 -0.90 20.87 4.06
N LEU A 67 -0.56 21.97 3.38
CA LEU A 67 -1.10 22.31 2.05
C LEU A 67 -0.75 21.25 0.98
N PHE A 68 0.37 20.56 1.14
CA PHE A 68 0.79 19.52 0.19
C PHE A 68 0.20 18.13 0.46
N ASN A 69 -0.58 17.97 1.54
CA ASN A 69 -1.17 16.67 1.90
C ASN A 69 -2.03 16.08 0.77
N THR A 70 -2.78 16.91 0.06
CA THR A 70 -3.59 16.49 -1.09
C THR A 70 -2.76 16.15 -2.33
N TYR A 71 -1.46 16.46 -2.35
CA TYR A 71 -0.59 16.18 -3.49
C TYR A 71 0.32 14.96 -3.27
N PHE A 72 0.58 14.57 -2.02
CA PHE A 72 1.46 13.44 -1.70
C PHE A 72 0.93 12.08 -2.16
N TYR A 73 -0.39 11.93 -2.36
CA TYR A 73 -0.91 10.68 -2.94
C TYR A 73 -0.51 10.50 -4.42
N LYS A 74 -0.27 11.60 -5.16
CA LYS A 74 0.16 11.57 -6.57
C LYS A 74 1.67 11.34 -6.75
N LEU A 75 2.45 11.42 -5.67
CA LEU A 75 3.89 11.18 -5.75
C LEU A 75 4.18 9.71 -6.09
N GLY A 76 3.30 8.78 -5.74
CA GLY A 76 3.41 7.38 -6.15
C GLY A 76 3.53 7.26 -7.66
N ASP A 77 2.56 7.82 -8.37
CA ASP A 77 2.53 7.84 -9.84
C ASP A 77 3.79 8.52 -10.41
N ALA A 78 4.21 9.66 -9.84
CA ALA A 78 5.38 10.41 -10.31
C ALA A 78 6.71 9.65 -10.13
N PHE A 79 6.83 8.84 -9.08
CA PHE A 79 7.99 7.98 -8.84
C PHE A 79 7.86 6.59 -9.46
N GLY A 80 6.75 6.31 -10.15
CA GLY A 80 6.47 4.99 -10.72
C GLY A 80 6.24 3.90 -9.68
N TYR A 81 5.82 4.26 -8.47
CA TYR A 81 5.37 3.29 -7.46
C TYR A 81 4.01 2.69 -7.84
N GLY A 82 3.56 1.68 -7.10
CA GLY A 82 2.32 0.97 -7.39
C GLY A 82 2.52 -0.40 -8.01
N THR A 83 1.40 -1.06 -8.31
CA THR A 83 1.33 -2.43 -8.81
C THR A 83 0.81 -2.44 -10.24
N ASP A 84 1.61 -2.98 -11.16
CA ASP A 84 1.18 -3.25 -12.53
C ASP A 84 1.69 -4.62 -12.99
N PRO A 85 1.09 -5.22 -14.04
CA PRO A 85 1.48 -6.54 -14.50
C PRO A 85 2.95 -6.65 -14.92
N GLU A 86 3.53 -5.57 -15.46
CA GLU A 86 4.92 -5.56 -15.91
C GLU A 86 5.90 -5.61 -14.73
N LYS A 87 5.64 -4.82 -13.68
CA LYS A 87 6.37 -4.87 -12.41
C LYS A 87 6.21 -6.20 -11.69
N ALA A 88 5.03 -6.83 -11.80
CA ALA A 88 4.79 -8.15 -11.22
C ALA A 88 5.67 -9.23 -11.87
N GLU A 89 5.86 -9.17 -13.19
CA GLU A 89 6.75 -10.09 -13.90
C GLU A 89 8.22 -9.78 -13.61
N ALA A 90 8.62 -8.50 -13.67
CA ALA A 90 9.99 -8.08 -13.39
C ALA A 90 10.44 -8.41 -11.95
N TRP A 91 9.49 -8.61 -11.01
CA TRP A 91 9.78 -8.97 -9.63
C TRP A 91 10.61 -10.25 -9.50
N TRP A 92 10.40 -11.23 -10.39
CA TRP A 92 11.10 -12.51 -10.35
C TRP A 92 12.58 -12.40 -10.69
N ASP A 93 12.97 -11.34 -11.39
CA ASP A 93 14.35 -11.08 -11.79
C ASP A 93 15.11 -10.25 -10.75
N LEU A 94 14.45 -9.79 -9.69
CA LEU A 94 15.05 -8.96 -8.65
C LEU A 94 15.89 -9.78 -7.66
N SER A 95 17.05 -9.24 -7.31
CA SER A 95 17.88 -9.69 -6.18
C SER A 95 17.31 -9.16 -4.87
N LEU A 96 16.39 -9.92 -4.27
CA LEU A 96 15.67 -9.54 -3.06
C LEU A 96 16.33 -10.08 -1.76
N PRO A 97 16.15 -9.40 -0.61
CA PRO A 97 16.67 -9.83 0.67
C PRO A 97 16.12 -11.19 1.13
N THR A 98 16.95 -11.94 1.84
CA THR A 98 16.54 -13.18 2.52
C THR A 98 15.34 -12.90 3.44
N LEU A 99 14.29 -13.72 3.34
CA LEU A 99 13.02 -13.57 4.08
C LEU A 99 12.20 -12.30 3.74
N GLY A 100 12.56 -11.55 2.68
CA GLY A 100 11.89 -10.29 2.35
C GLY A 100 12.10 -9.20 3.40
N GLN A 101 13.08 -9.37 4.29
CA GLN A 101 13.48 -8.38 5.28
C GLN A 101 14.77 -7.74 4.81
N ASP A 102 14.76 -6.42 4.64
CA ASP A 102 15.96 -5.65 4.30
C ASP A 102 17.05 -5.91 5.35
N SER A 103 17.99 -6.79 5.00
CA SER A 103 19.14 -7.15 5.82
C SER A 103 20.39 -6.40 5.38
N THR A 104 20.33 -5.51 4.39
CA THR A 104 21.44 -4.74 3.78
C THR A 104 22.68 -5.53 3.32
N ILE A 105 22.73 -6.85 3.51
CA ILE A 105 23.97 -7.64 3.36
C ILE A 105 24.04 -8.39 2.02
N VAL A 106 22.92 -8.70 1.35
CA VAL A 106 22.93 -9.62 0.18
C VAL A 106 22.01 -9.25 -1.00
N ALA A 107 21.29 -8.13 -0.97
CA ALA A 107 20.26 -7.81 -1.97
C ALA A 107 20.55 -6.51 -2.72
N ALA A 108 20.50 -6.56 -4.05
CA ALA A 108 20.74 -5.39 -4.90
C ALA A 108 19.48 -4.53 -5.12
N ASP A 109 18.29 -5.15 -5.23
CA ASP A 109 17.10 -4.46 -5.74
C ASP A 109 16.10 -4.02 -4.65
N ALA A 110 16.26 -4.54 -3.43
CA ALA A 110 15.44 -4.15 -2.27
C ALA A 110 16.27 -3.72 -1.05
N GLY A 111 17.57 -3.47 -1.24
CA GLY A 111 18.48 -2.82 -0.28
C GLY A 111 18.90 -1.43 -0.76
N TYR A 112 19.71 -0.71 0.03
CA TYR A 112 20.25 0.64 -0.26
C TYR A 112 21.26 0.71 -1.44
N GLY A 113 21.11 -0.11 -2.49
CA GLY A 113 21.84 0.03 -3.76
C GLY A 113 20.84 0.38 -4.87
N LYS A 114 21.09 1.12 -5.94
CA LYS A 114 22.28 1.19 -6.82
C LYS A 114 23.52 0.42 -6.39
#